data_AF-A0A094CPI5-F1
#
_entry.id   AF-A0A094CPI5-F1
#
_cell.length_a   1.000
_cell.length_b   1.000
_cell.length_c   1.000
_cell.angle_alpha   90.00
_cell.angle_beta   90.00
_cell.angle_gamma   90.00
#
_symmetry.space_group_name_H-M   'P 1'
#
loop_
_entity.id
_entity.type
_entity.pdbx_description
1 polymer ?
#
loop_
_entity_poly.entity_id
_entity_poly.type
_entity_poly.pdbx_seq_one_letter_code
_entity_poly.pdbx_strand_id
1 'polypeptide(L)'
;MLAVVSSLLVAVIDEADQNIGDEVSRQGTPTPTSQANEAVTFVSAVHHQTTKAAFQRRKHKPMPKMFDIRNFDDVFGFDPKYSYSAEAVESIEQHRAAFEGLFVDRVLKLLGIKRPNKSYPPKSNGDLKSLHQAVVSSNAAHHTKLSLLYYIFLDCDEKTRNNAHSNAFEEASFIPKKYQIFMKGLWHMDRAEFETALQNLTHPSLIPTFQEEILEVLVKHSPADDMRLPLAYYHTVLPALISTPALDSLFLAIAKTSVTEAFFFLRGQSELDQNRMFEALLRHMTQEPLGERTAARGIELANLPFNKEEEALFEQVLTGMGGRTAARARDLVMLRRIGTGKFNEALDVDCNRSKTVGGINWESLQEGIREGLGPRYDISRMR
;
A
#
# COMPACT_ATOMS: atom_id res chain seq x y z
N MET A 1 -1.46 -17.32 -20.39
CA MET A 1 -2.58 -17.45 -19.44
C MET A 1 -2.88 -16.14 -18.70
N LEU A 2 -1.91 -15.43 -18.12
CA LEU A 2 -2.14 -14.10 -17.50
C LEU A 2 -2.67 -13.00 -18.46
N ALA A 3 -2.22 -12.97 -19.71
CA ALA A 3 -2.74 -12.03 -20.71
C ALA A 3 -4.22 -12.27 -21.08
N VAL A 4 -4.71 -13.51 -20.95
CA VAL A 4 -6.11 -13.87 -21.23
C VAL A 4 -7.01 -13.47 -20.06
N VAL A 5 -6.53 -13.58 -18.82
CA VAL A 5 -7.24 -13.13 -17.61
C VAL A 5 -7.34 -11.60 -17.58
N SER A 6 -6.31 -10.87 -18.05
CA SER A 6 -6.35 -9.40 -18.14
C SER A 6 -7.36 -8.89 -19.17
N SER A 7 -7.51 -9.56 -20.32
CA SER A 7 -8.49 -9.15 -21.35
C SER A 7 -9.93 -9.49 -20.96
N LEU A 8 -10.15 -10.56 -20.18
CA LEU A 8 -11.47 -10.90 -19.63
C LEU A 8 -11.91 -9.92 -18.54
N LEU A 9 -11.00 -9.38 -17.73
CA LEU A 9 -11.32 -8.39 -16.71
C LEU A 9 -11.72 -7.03 -17.33
N VAL A 10 -11.10 -6.64 -18.45
CA VAL A 10 -11.45 -5.41 -19.19
C VAL A 10 -12.82 -5.54 -19.86
N ALA A 11 -13.16 -6.71 -20.41
CA ALA A 11 -14.46 -6.94 -21.04
C ALA A 11 -15.63 -6.95 -20.04
N VAL A 12 -15.43 -7.49 -18.83
CA VAL A 12 -16.46 -7.51 -17.76
C VAL A 12 -16.73 -6.10 -17.20
N ILE A 13 -15.76 -5.19 -17.29
CA ILE A 13 -15.93 -3.80 -16.85
C ILE A 13 -16.71 -2.98 -17.89
N ASP A 14 -16.51 -3.23 -19.19
CA ASP A 14 -17.25 -2.53 -20.27
C ASP A 14 -18.73 -2.97 -20.37
N GLU A 15 -19.04 -4.23 -20.03
CA GLU A 15 -20.42 -4.75 -20.05
C GLU A 15 -21.26 -4.27 -18.85
N ALA A 16 -20.62 -3.84 -17.75
CA ALA A 16 -21.29 -3.29 -16.58
C ALA A 16 -21.72 -1.81 -16.74
N ASP A 17 -21.02 -1.04 -17.60
CA ASP A 17 -21.34 0.37 -17.85
C ASP A 17 -22.48 0.57 -18.88
N GLN A 18 -22.76 -0.43 -19.73
CA GLN A 18 -23.86 -0.37 -20.70
C GLN A 18 -25.23 -0.74 -20.11
N ASN A 19 -25.28 -1.41 -18.96
CA ASN A 19 -26.53 -1.89 -18.36
C ASN A 19 -27.16 -0.94 -17.31
N ILE A 20 -26.64 0.29 -17.16
CA ILE A 20 -27.19 1.32 -16.26
C ILE A 20 -27.96 2.42 -17.05
N GLY A 21 -28.14 2.24 -18.36
CA GLY A 21 -28.80 3.22 -19.24
C GLY A 21 -30.29 2.99 -19.55
N ASP A 22 -30.82 1.77 -19.38
CA ASP A 22 -32.13 1.40 -19.93
C ASP A 22 -33.09 0.82 -18.88
N GLU A 23 -33.46 1.62 -17.88
CA GLU A 23 -34.61 1.25 -17.02
C GLU A 23 -35.38 2.46 -16.43
N VAL A 24 -35.70 3.47 -17.24
CA VAL A 24 -36.77 4.44 -16.90
C VAL A 24 -37.57 4.82 -18.15
N SER A 25 -38.48 3.93 -18.57
CA SER A 25 -39.72 4.30 -19.28
C SER A 25 -40.55 3.05 -19.57
N ARG A 26 -41.55 2.77 -18.72
CA ARG A 26 -42.83 2.15 -19.11
C ARG A 26 -43.75 2.01 -17.90
N GLN A 27 -45.04 2.00 -18.21
CA GLN A 27 -46.22 1.89 -17.33
C GLN A 27 -46.69 3.24 -16.76
N GLY A 28 -47.93 3.67 -16.93
CA GLY A 28 -49.13 3.04 -17.48
C GLY A 28 -50.33 3.79 -16.89
N THR A 29 -51.22 4.28 -17.74
CA THR A 29 -52.49 4.89 -17.35
C THR A 29 -53.41 3.86 -16.68
N PRO A 30 -54.33 4.29 -15.80
CA PRO A 30 -55.73 4.12 -16.17
C PRO A 30 -56.66 5.25 -15.73
N THR A 31 -57.68 5.46 -16.55
CA THR A 31 -58.93 6.20 -16.31
C THR A 31 -59.77 5.51 -15.21
N PRO A 32 -60.69 6.25 -14.55
CA PRO A 32 -62.09 5.89 -14.75
C PRO A 32 -63.04 7.08 -14.89
N THR A 33 -64.17 6.74 -15.50
CA THR A 33 -65.28 7.55 -16.00
C THR A 33 -66.25 7.98 -14.89
N SER A 34 -66.88 9.14 -15.13
CA SER A 34 -68.26 9.53 -14.76
C SER A 34 -68.68 9.51 -13.29
N GLN A 35 -68.84 10.70 -12.71
CA GLN A 35 -70.17 11.20 -12.34
C GLN A 35 -70.09 12.72 -12.09
N ALA A 36 -70.72 13.47 -12.98
CA ALA A 36 -71.04 14.87 -12.80
C ALA A 36 -72.45 14.96 -12.18
N ASN A 37 -72.59 15.66 -11.07
CA ASN A 37 -73.49 16.82 -10.93
C ASN A 37 -73.66 17.19 -9.45
N GLU A 38 -73.93 18.49 -9.24
CA GLU A 38 -74.32 19.14 -7.98
C GLU A 38 -73.18 19.57 -7.05
N ALA A 39 -72.58 20.73 -7.37
CA ALA A 39 -72.33 21.83 -6.41
C ALA A 39 -71.50 22.96 -7.06
N VAL A 40 -71.94 23.45 -8.22
CA VAL A 40 -71.60 24.81 -8.67
C VAL A 40 -72.76 25.64 -8.17
N THR A 41 -72.65 26.42 -7.10
CA THR A 41 -72.34 27.85 -7.18
C THR A 41 -72.38 28.36 -5.73
N PHE A 42 -71.25 28.48 -5.01
CA PHE A 42 -71.15 29.40 -3.84
C PHE A 42 -69.72 29.59 -3.26
N VAL A 43 -68.66 28.96 -3.80
CA VAL A 43 -67.29 29.09 -3.24
C VAL A 43 -66.34 29.97 -4.08
N SER A 44 -66.78 30.48 -5.23
CA SER A 44 -65.89 31.19 -6.18
C SER A 44 -65.46 32.61 -5.76
N ALA A 45 -66.01 33.19 -4.70
CA ALA A 45 -65.71 34.58 -4.32
C ALA A 45 -64.63 34.74 -3.22
N VAL A 46 -64.27 33.69 -2.48
CA VAL A 46 -63.28 33.79 -1.37
C VAL A 46 -61.89 33.26 -1.77
N HIS A 47 -61.78 32.49 -2.86
CA HIS A 47 -60.50 31.91 -3.30
C HIS A 47 -59.65 32.79 -4.23
N HIS A 48 -60.19 33.93 -4.69
CA HIS A 48 -59.54 34.80 -5.68
C HIS A 48 -58.78 36.00 -5.09
N GLN A 49 -58.93 36.28 -3.79
CA GLN A 49 -58.13 37.30 -3.09
C GLN A 49 -56.94 36.71 -2.31
N THR A 50 -56.99 35.43 -1.92
CA THR A 50 -55.89 34.75 -1.20
C THR A 50 -54.76 34.26 -2.11
N THR A 51 -55.01 34.13 -3.42
CA THR A 51 -54.02 33.65 -4.40
C THR A 51 -53.17 34.77 -5.01
N LYS A 52 -53.64 36.02 -5.05
CA LYS A 52 -52.81 37.17 -5.48
C LYS A 52 -51.81 37.63 -4.41
N ALA A 53 -52.17 37.53 -3.13
CA ALA A 53 -51.27 37.88 -2.02
C ALA A 53 -50.13 36.84 -1.83
N ALA A 54 -50.33 35.59 -2.26
CA ALA A 54 -49.32 34.54 -2.22
C ALA A 54 -48.34 34.59 -3.40
N PHE A 55 -48.75 35.15 -4.55
CA PHE A 55 -47.92 35.22 -5.76
C PHE A 55 -46.93 36.39 -5.79
N GLN A 56 -47.18 37.46 -5.01
CA GLN A 56 -46.29 38.64 -4.93
C GLN A 56 -45.33 38.64 -3.73
N ARG A 57 -45.32 37.55 -2.92
CA ARG A 57 -44.34 37.31 -1.84
C ARG A 57 -43.31 36.21 -2.14
N ARG A 58 -43.12 35.85 -3.41
CA ARG A 58 -41.89 35.21 -3.89
C ARG A 58 -40.93 36.26 -4.43
N LYS A 59 -40.62 37.28 -3.61
CA LYS A 59 -39.37 38.03 -3.80
C LYS A 59 -38.25 37.02 -3.65
N HIS A 60 -37.37 36.94 -4.65
CA HIS A 60 -36.15 36.13 -4.70
C HIS A 60 -35.83 35.47 -3.36
N LYS A 61 -36.24 34.20 -3.19
CA LYS A 61 -35.48 33.33 -2.30
C LYS A 61 -34.12 33.27 -2.98
N PRO A 62 -33.04 33.81 -2.39
CA PRO A 62 -31.72 33.65 -2.99
C PRO A 62 -31.54 32.14 -3.18
N MET A 63 -31.12 31.74 -4.38
CA MET A 63 -30.76 30.33 -4.56
C MET A 63 -29.78 29.97 -3.45
N PRO A 64 -29.88 28.78 -2.84
CA PRO A 64 -28.90 28.34 -1.86
C PRO A 64 -27.52 28.64 -2.43
N LYS A 65 -26.69 29.40 -1.70
CA LYS A 65 -25.37 29.78 -2.16
C LYS A 65 -24.66 28.47 -2.53
N MET A 66 -24.43 28.28 -3.84
CA MET A 66 -23.84 27.05 -4.33
C MET A 66 -22.42 26.99 -3.78
N PHE A 67 -22.06 25.86 -3.16
CA PHE A 67 -20.73 25.65 -2.63
C PHE A 67 -19.70 25.80 -3.76
N ASP A 68 -18.81 26.79 -3.64
CA ASP A 68 -17.76 27.05 -4.62
C ASP A 68 -16.40 26.93 -3.96
N ILE A 69 -15.65 25.89 -4.33
CA ILE A 69 -14.33 25.62 -3.76
C ILE A 69 -13.32 26.74 -4.04
N ARG A 70 -13.57 27.60 -5.03
CA ARG A 70 -12.72 28.75 -5.36
C ARG A 70 -12.89 29.88 -4.34
N ASN A 71 -13.98 29.90 -3.60
CA ASN A 71 -14.21 30.88 -2.56
C ASN A 71 -13.70 30.34 -1.21
N PHE A 72 -12.71 31.01 -0.65
CA PHE A 72 -12.13 30.64 0.65
C PHE A 72 -13.19 30.58 1.76
N ASP A 73 -14.11 31.54 1.80
CA ASP A 73 -15.11 31.64 2.87
C ASP A 73 -16.19 30.54 2.77
N ASP A 74 -16.40 29.97 1.58
CA ASP A 74 -17.30 28.82 1.42
C ASP A 74 -16.65 27.53 1.89
N VAL A 75 -15.32 27.40 1.71
CA VAL A 75 -14.56 26.24 2.16
C VAL A 75 -14.28 26.32 3.66
N PHE A 76 -13.64 27.38 4.15
CA PHE A 76 -13.18 27.53 5.53
C PHE A 76 -14.11 28.38 6.41
N GLY A 77 -15.40 28.51 6.03
CA GLY A 77 -16.38 29.34 6.74
C GLY A 77 -16.67 28.94 8.19
N PHE A 78 -16.28 27.72 8.60
CA PHE A 78 -16.40 27.24 9.98
C PHE A 78 -15.49 28.00 10.95
N ASP A 79 -14.31 28.42 10.50
CA ASP A 79 -13.36 29.24 11.25
C ASP A 79 -12.55 30.13 10.29
N PRO A 80 -12.99 31.38 10.06
CA PRO A 80 -12.31 32.31 9.17
C PRO A 80 -10.88 32.67 9.60
N LYS A 81 -10.51 32.39 10.87
CA LYS A 81 -9.19 32.68 11.44
C LYS A 81 -8.40 31.41 11.73
N TYR A 82 -8.82 30.26 11.17
CA TYR A 82 -8.17 28.99 11.39
C TYR A 82 -6.66 29.08 11.11
N SER A 83 -5.89 28.47 12.01
CA SER A 83 -4.45 28.29 11.90
C SER A 83 -4.07 26.98 12.60
N TYR A 84 -3.06 26.31 12.06
CA TYR A 84 -2.53 25.09 12.66
C TYR A 84 -1.92 25.41 14.03
N SER A 85 -2.11 24.53 15.01
CA SER A 85 -1.43 24.67 16.29
C SER A 85 0.08 24.43 16.10
N ALA A 86 0.90 25.04 16.96
CA ALA A 86 2.34 24.83 16.93
C ALA A 86 2.70 23.33 17.10
N GLU A 87 1.97 22.62 17.96
CA GLU A 87 2.10 21.17 18.17
C GLU A 87 1.79 20.36 16.90
N ALA A 88 0.71 20.70 16.17
CA ALA A 88 0.37 20.01 14.92
C ALA A 88 1.44 20.25 13.85
N VAL A 89 1.91 21.49 13.71
CA VAL A 89 3.01 21.82 12.78
C VAL A 89 4.27 21.05 13.13
N GLU A 90 4.64 21.00 14.42
CA GLU A 90 5.82 20.27 14.87
C GLU A 90 5.70 18.77 14.59
N SER A 91 4.57 18.14 14.93
CA SER A 91 4.32 16.72 14.65
C SER A 91 4.38 16.39 13.16
N ILE A 92 3.78 17.22 12.30
CA ILE A 92 3.82 17.06 10.84
C ILE A 92 5.26 17.15 10.33
N GLU A 93 6.06 18.10 10.81
CA GLU A 93 7.46 18.25 10.41
C GLU A 93 8.35 17.11 10.93
N GLN A 94 8.08 16.57 12.12
CA GLN A 94 8.75 15.38 12.66
C GLN A 94 8.49 14.15 11.76
N HIS A 95 7.24 13.90 11.37
CA HIS A 95 6.92 12.81 10.45
C HIS A 95 7.52 13.03 9.06
N ARG A 96 7.51 14.27 8.55
CA ARG A 96 8.15 14.60 7.27
C ARG A 96 9.64 14.27 7.30
N ALA A 97 10.33 14.56 8.39
CA ALA A 97 11.74 14.21 8.55
C ALA A 97 11.95 12.70 8.65
N ALA A 98 11.10 11.98 9.38
CA ALA A 98 11.18 10.53 9.53
C ALA A 98 10.97 9.77 8.21
N PHE A 99 10.05 10.26 7.37
CA PHE A 99 9.64 9.61 6.12
C PHE A 99 10.35 10.16 4.87
N GLU A 100 11.28 11.10 5.04
CA GLU A 100 11.98 11.79 3.93
C GLU A 100 11.01 12.49 2.96
N GLY A 101 9.89 12.97 3.50
CA GLY A 101 8.78 13.58 2.76
C GLY A 101 7.44 12.91 3.07
N LEU A 102 6.36 13.68 2.96
CA LEU A 102 5.01 13.19 3.20
C LEU A 102 4.32 12.78 1.89
N PHE A 103 3.32 11.91 1.97
CA PHE A 103 2.42 11.60 0.85
C PHE A 103 1.64 12.84 0.41
N VAL A 104 1.22 13.71 1.32
CA VAL A 104 0.63 15.00 0.94
C VAL A 104 1.61 15.88 0.14
N ASP A 105 2.92 15.77 0.36
CA ASP A 105 3.91 16.48 -0.48
C ASP A 105 3.90 15.99 -1.91
N ARG A 106 3.70 14.67 -2.11
CA ARG A 106 3.57 14.07 -3.44
C ARG A 106 2.28 14.55 -4.11
N VAL A 107 1.17 14.59 -3.37
CA VAL A 107 -0.10 15.13 -3.87
C VAL A 107 0.05 16.60 -4.27
N LEU A 108 0.66 17.44 -3.42
CA LEU A 108 0.93 18.86 -3.73
C LEU A 108 1.78 19.02 -5.01
N LYS A 109 2.79 18.16 -5.22
CA LYS A 109 3.58 18.15 -6.46
C LYS A 109 2.73 17.80 -7.69
N LEU A 110 1.80 16.85 -7.58
CA LEU A 110 0.86 16.52 -8.66
C LEU A 110 -0.05 17.70 -9.02
N LEU A 111 -0.38 18.58 -8.06
CA LEU A 111 -1.08 19.84 -8.33
C LEU A 111 -0.18 20.92 -8.95
N GLY A 112 1.11 20.65 -9.17
CA GLY A 112 2.08 21.62 -9.69
C GLY A 112 2.62 22.60 -8.65
N ILE A 113 2.38 22.36 -7.36
CA ILE A 113 2.93 23.19 -6.28
C ILE A 113 4.41 22.85 -6.08
N LYS A 114 5.29 23.74 -6.53
CA LYS A 114 6.75 23.49 -6.64
C LYS A 114 7.47 23.29 -5.31
N ARG A 115 6.96 23.82 -4.20
CA ARG A 115 7.62 23.77 -2.88
C ARG A 115 6.65 23.28 -1.79
N PRO A 116 6.25 22.00 -1.80
CA PRO A 116 5.26 21.46 -0.87
C PRO A 116 5.60 21.73 0.60
N ASN A 117 6.86 21.51 0.98
CA ASN A 117 7.38 21.74 2.34
C ASN A 117 7.38 23.19 2.83
N LYS A 118 7.18 24.17 1.93
CA LYS A 118 6.98 25.58 2.30
C LYS A 118 5.50 25.97 2.35
N SER A 119 4.65 25.22 1.66
CA SER A 119 3.23 25.52 1.51
C SER A 119 2.37 24.78 2.51
N TYR A 120 2.78 23.59 2.93
CA TYR A 120 2.09 22.76 3.91
C TYR A 120 3.09 22.31 4.99
N PRO A 121 2.69 22.23 6.28
CA PRO A 121 1.42 22.75 6.81
C PRO A 121 1.44 24.29 6.87
N PRO A 122 0.31 24.97 6.61
CA PRO A 122 0.24 26.42 6.70
C PRO A 122 0.34 26.90 8.15
N LYS A 123 1.33 27.76 8.44
CA LYS A 123 1.68 28.21 9.79
C LYS A 123 0.81 29.38 10.28
N SER A 124 0.08 30.02 9.37
CA SER A 124 -0.83 31.12 9.66
C SER A 124 -2.07 31.03 8.77
N ASN A 125 -3.12 31.78 9.11
CA ASN A 125 -4.31 31.89 8.26
C ASN A 125 -3.98 32.47 6.87
N GLY A 126 -3.00 33.39 6.80
CA GLY A 126 -2.52 33.93 5.51
C GLY A 126 -1.83 32.88 4.65
N ASP A 127 -1.08 31.97 5.26
CA ASP A 127 -0.48 30.83 4.56
C ASP A 127 -1.56 29.86 4.08
N LEU A 128 -2.60 29.62 4.87
CA LEU A 128 -3.72 28.76 4.48
C LEU A 128 -4.49 29.34 3.29
N LYS A 129 -4.77 30.66 3.29
CA LYS A 129 -5.38 31.35 2.14
C LYS A 129 -4.51 31.24 0.90
N SER A 130 -3.19 31.37 1.08
CA SER A 130 -2.22 31.24 -0.03
C SER A 130 -2.16 29.81 -0.58
N LEU A 131 -2.22 28.80 0.30
CA LEU A 131 -2.29 27.39 -0.07
C LEU A 131 -3.60 27.10 -0.82
N HIS A 132 -4.75 27.50 -0.26
CA HIS A 132 -6.05 27.37 -0.90
C HIS A 132 -6.05 28.00 -2.31
N GLN A 133 -5.56 29.24 -2.44
CA GLN A 133 -5.47 29.93 -3.72
C GLN A 133 -4.59 29.14 -4.71
N ALA A 134 -3.45 28.60 -4.27
CA ALA A 134 -2.57 27.79 -5.10
C ALA A 134 -3.26 26.50 -5.57
N VAL A 135 -4.01 25.84 -4.70
CA VAL A 135 -4.78 24.63 -5.02
C VAL A 135 -5.87 24.93 -6.06
N VAL A 136 -6.70 25.95 -5.84
CA VAL A 136 -7.81 26.24 -6.74
C VAL A 136 -7.34 26.79 -8.09
N SER A 137 -6.20 27.50 -8.11
CA SER A 137 -5.58 28.05 -9.32
C SER A 137 -4.76 27.02 -10.10
N SER A 138 -4.49 25.84 -9.53
CA SER A 138 -3.74 24.79 -10.24
C SER A 138 -4.50 24.28 -11.47
N ASN A 139 -3.78 23.72 -12.44
CA ASN A 139 -4.38 23.07 -13.61
C ASN A 139 -4.80 21.61 -13.33
N ALA A 140 -4.79 21.19 -12.06
CA ALA A 140 -5.18 19.84 -11.69
C ALA A 140 -6.69 19.60 -11.92
N ALA A 141 -7.06 18.33 -12.07
CA ALA A 141 -8.45 17.94 -12.17
C ALA A 141 -9.23 18.36 -10.91
N HIS A 142 -10.53 18.64 -11.09
CA HIS A 142 -11.38 19.14 -10.00
C HIS A 142 -11.37 18.23 -8.77
N HIS A 143 -11.48 16.92 -8.96
CA HIS A 143 -11.44 15.95 -7.86
C HIS A 143 -10.09 15.97 -7.10
N THR A 144 -8.96 16.19 -7.78
CA THR A 144 -7.64 16.30 -7.13
C THR A 144 -7.56 17.53 -6.21
N LYS A 145 -8.17 18.65 -6.62
CA LYS A 145 -8.29 19.85 -5.78
C LYS A 145 -9.15 19.57 -4.54
N LEU A 146 -10.30 18.93 -4.74
CA LEU A 146 -11.19 18.51 -3.65
C LEU A 146 -10.48 17.57 -2.68
N SER A 147 -9.76 16.57 -3.18
CA SER A 147 -9.00 15.59 -2.38
C SER A 147 -8.00 16.26 -1.45
N LEU A 148 -7.23 17.23 -1.95
CA LEU A 148 -6.25 17.94 -1.13
C LEU A 148 -6.92 18.85 -0.09
N LEU A 149 -8.00 19.55 -0.46
CA LEU A 149 -8.76 20.33 0.51
C LEU A 149 -9.36 19.42 1.59
N TYR A 150 -9.90 18.27 1.21
CA TYR A 150 -10.41 17.26 2.11
C TYR A 150 -9.33 16.76 3.09
N TYR A 151 -8.11 16.52 2.61
CA TYR A 151 -6.98 16.16 3.49
C TYR A 151 -6.73 17.23 4.56
N ILE A 152 -6.74 18.52 4.18
CA ILE A 152 -6.60 19.64 5.14
C ILE A 152 -7.72 19.61 6.18
N PHE A 153 -8.94 19.20 5.82
CA PHE A 153 -10.03 19.07 6.79
C PHE A 153 -9.83 17.90 7.76
N LEU A 154 -9.16 16.82 7.36
CA LEU A 154 -8.77 15.75 8.30
C LEU A 154 -7.83 16.30 9.38
N ASP A 155 -6.89 17.19 9.02
CA ASP A 155 -6.02 17.86 10.00
C ASP A 155 -6.81 18.78 10.94
N CYS A 156 -7.82 19.50 10.43
CA CYS A 156 -8.68 20.35 11.24
C CYS A 156 -9.47 19.53 12.28
N ASP A 157 -9.97 18.38 11.85
CA ASP A 157 -10.81 17.48 12.63
C ASP A 157 -10.04 16.79 13.75
N GLU A 158 -8.78 16.40 13.49
CA GLU A 158 -7.89 15.76 14.46
C GLU A 158 -7.76 16.56 15.77
N LYS A 159 -7.62 17.89 15.66
CA LYS A 159 -7.56 18.79 16.83
C LYS A 159 -8.78 18.64 17.74
N THR A 160 -9.93 18.43 17.14
CA THR A 160 -11.22 18.35 17.85
C THR A 160 -11.64 16.90 18.16
N ARG A 161 -10.83 15.92 17.74
CA ARG A 161 -11.10 14.48 17.84
C ARG A 161 -12.51 14.10 17.39
N ASN A 162 -12.99 14.76 16.35
CA ASN A 162 -14.26 14.48 15.71
C ASN A 162 -14.09 14.58 14.18
N ASN A 163 -15.13 14.24 13.42
CA ASN A 163 -15.08 14.29 11.95
C ASN A 163 -16.02 15.36 11.38
N ALA A 164 -16.29 16.43 12.13
CA ALA A 164 -17.37 17.36 11.80
C ALA A 164 -17.05 18.18 10.54
N HIS A 165 -15.82 18.66 10.41
CA HIS A 165 -15.44 19.54 9.31
C HIS A 165 -15.22 18.76 8.01
N SER A 166 -14.55 17.60 8.08
CA SER A 166 -14.36 16.72 6.93
C SER A 166 -15.70 16.19 6.41
N ASN A 167 -16.61 15.73 7.27
CA ASN A 167 -17.94 15.26 6.86
C ASN A 167 -18.77 16.40 6.22
N ALA A 168 -18.77 17.60 6.82
CA ALA A 168 -19.47 18.74 6.24
C ALA A 168 -18.91 19.12 4.85
N PHE A 169 -17.58 19.04 4.67
CA PHE A 169 -16.97 19.25 3.36
C PHE A 169 -17.32 18.13 2.36
N GLU A 170 -17.40 16.87 2.79
CA GLU A 170 -17.85 15.75 1.96
C GLU A 170 -19.26 16.01 1.39
N GLU A 171 -20.19 16.41 2.26
CA GLU A 171 -21.58 16.71 1.90
C GLU A 171 -21.71 17.93 0.97
N ALA A 172 -20.94 18.99 1.23
CA ALA A 172 -21.01 20.22 0.46
C ALA A 172 -20.32 20.12 -0.91
N SER A 173 -19.20 19.39 -0.99
CA SER A 173 -18.38 19.29 -2.20
C SER A 173 -18.76 18.14 -3.13
N PHE A 174 -19.53 17.15 -2.63
CA PHE A 174 -19.84 15.91 -3.34
C PHE A 174 -18.58 15.18 -3.86
N ILE A 175 -17.46 15.28 -3.14
CA ILE A 175 -16.24 14.54 -3.48
C ILE A 175 -16.54 13.03 -3.52
N PRO A 176 -16.21 12.30 -4.62
CA PRO A 176 -16.52 10.88 -4.71
C PRO A 176 -15.82 10.04 -3.64
N LYS A 177 -16.50 9.00 -3.14
CA LYS A 177 -16.07 8.23 -1.97
C LYS A 177 -14.66 7.63 -2.09
N LYS A 178 -14.29 7.15 -3.29
CA LYS A 178 -12.95 6.60 -3.55
C LYS A 178 -11.82 7.59 -3.26
N TYR A 179 -12.04 8.88 -3.54
CA TYR A 179 -11.04 9.91 -3.25
C TYR A 179 -10.95 10.22 -1.77
N GLN A 180 -12.09 10.20 -1.06
CA GLN A 180 -12.10 10.35 0.40
C GLN A 180 -11.32 9.20 1.08
N ILE A 181 -11.60 7.95 0.68
CA ILE A 181 -10.92 6.76 1.22
C ILE A 181 -9.42 6.84 0.94
N PHE A 182 -9.03 7.14 -0.30
CA PHE A 182 -7.62 7.25 -0.66
C PHE A 182 -6.89 8.33 0.16
N MET A 183 -7.48 9.52 0.28
CA MET A 183 -6.86 10.61 1.05
C MET A 183 -6.82 10.32 2.55
N LYS A 184 -7.83 9.66 3.12
CA LYS A 184 -7.77 9.13 4.50
C LYS A 184 -6.62 8.15 4.69
N GLY A 185 -6.44 7.24 3.74
CA GLY A 185 -5.30 6.31 3.72
C GLY A 185 -3.95 7.02 3.75
N LEU A 186 -3.73 7.99 2.86
CA LEU A 186 -2.49 8.77 2.83
C LEU A 186 -2.31 9.62 4.09
N TRP A 187 -3.38 10.19 4.63
CA TRP A 187 -3.36 10.96 5.87
C TRP A 187 -2.90 10.12 7.06
N HIS A 188 -3.39 8.88 7.19
CA HIS A 188 -2.90 7.94 8.20
C HIS A 188 -1.44 7.51 7.95
N MET A 189 -1.01 7.32 6.70
CA MET A 189 0.40 7.05 6.38
C MET A 189 1.33 8.16 6.87
N ASP A 190 0.95 9.42 6.62
CA ASP A 190 1.72 10.61 7.02
C ASP A 190 1.82 10.80 8.54
N ARG A 191 1.06 10.01 9.32
CA ARG A 191 1.00 10.02 10.77
C ARG A 191 1.56 8.76 11.44
N ALA A 192 2.18 7.87 10.66
CA ALA A 192 2.63 6.55 11.14
C ALA A 192 1.50 5.62 11.63
N GLU A 193 0.24 5.88 11.27
CA GLU A 193 -0.91 5.08 11.65
C GLU A 193 -1.15 3.98 10.59
N PHE A 194 -0.15 3.12 10.39
CA PHE A 194 -0.05 2.25 9.22
C PHE A 194 -1.17 1.21 9.10
N GLU A 195 -1.63 0.63 10.22
CA GLU A 195 -2.75 -0.31 10.23
C GLU A 195 -4.03 0.34 9.70
N THR A 196 -4.35 1.53 10.19
CA THR A 196 -5.54 2.29 9.78
C THR A 196 -5.38 2.83 8.36
N ALA A 197 -4.16 3.20 7.96
CA ALA A 197 -3.86 3.54 6.59
C ALA A 197 -4.20 2.39 5.64
N LEU A 198 -3.77 1.15 5.95
CA LEU A 198 -4.03 -0.01 5.10
C LEU A 198 -5.51 -0.35 4.99
N GLN A 199 -6.30 -0.22 6.06
CA GLN A 199 -7.75 -0.39 5.98
C GLN A 199 -8.42 0.47 4.90
N ASN A 200 -7.84 1.64 4.61
CA ASN A 200 -8.28 2.52 3.54
C ASN A 200 -7.59 2.21 2.20
N LEU A 201 -6.26 2.09 2.19
CA LEU A 201 -5.46 1.96 0.96
C LEU A 201 -5.64 0.61 0.25
N THR A 202 -6.12 -0.41 0.94
CA THR A 202 -6.44 -1.72 0.34
C THR A 202 -7.89 -1.82 -0.12
N HIS A 203 -8.65 -0.71 -0.11
CA HIS A 203 -10.06 -0.74 -0.52
C HIS A 203 -10.18 -1.04 -2.03
N PRO A 204 -11.04 -1.99 -2.45
CA PRO A 204 -11.08 -2.50 -3.83
C PRO A 204 -11.52 -1.47 -4.88
N SER A 205 -12.15 -0.36 -4.47
CA SER A 205 -12.54 0.72 -5.38
C SER A 205 -11.39 1.66 -5.76
N LEU A 206 -10.20 1.47 -5.20
CA LEU A 206 -9.05 2.34 -5.42
C LEU A 206 -8.23 1.87 -6.61
N ILE A 207 -7.71 2.83 -7.37
CA ILE A 207 -6.66 2.57 -8.34
C ILE A 207 -5.34 2.80 -7.61
N PRO A 208 -4.48 1.78 -7.47
CA PRO A 208 -3.26 1.90 -6.69
C PRO A 208 -2.36 3.02 -7.22
N THR A 209 -2.06 4.00 -6.36
CA THR A 209 -1.25 5.18 -6.67
C THR A 209 -0.19 5.34 -5.57
N PHE A 210 1.02 5.79 -5.93
CA PHE A 210 2.20 5.82 -5.03
C PHE A 210 2.59 4.45 -4.46
N GLN A 211 2.45 3.41 -5.29
CA GLN A 211 2.49 2.01 -4.84
C GLN A 211 3.84 1.61 -4.26
N GLU A 212 4.93 2.01 -4.94
CA GLU A 212 6.30 1.75 -4.49
C GLU A 212 6.56 2.48 -3.19
N GLU A 213 6.11 3.73 -3.09
CA GLU A 213 6.50 4.58 -1.97
C GLU A 213 5.71 4.24 -0.70
N ILE A 214 4.44 3.82 -0.85
CA ILE A 214 3.68 3.20 0.24
C ILE A 214 4.41 1.95 0.72
N LEU A 215 4.82 1.06 -0.19
CA LEU A 215 5.48 -0.19 0.19
C LEU A 215 6.84 0.06 0.86
N GLU A 216 7.64 0.97 0.33
CA GLU A 216 8.94 1.35 0.89
C GLU A 216 8.80 1.90 2.31
N VAL A 217 7.85 2.81 2.55
CA VAL A 217 7.57 3.34 3.90
C VAL A 217 7.15 2.22 4.84
N LEU A 218 6.23 1.34 4.41
CA LEU A 218 5.79 0.20 5.23
C LEU A 218 6.95 -0.72 5.58
N VAL A 219 7.81 -1.09 4.63
CA VAL A 219 8.96 -1.97 4.88
C VAL A 219 9.98 -1.30 5.81
N LYS A 220 10.29 -0.01 5.58
CA LYS A 220 11.30 0.73 6.35
C LYS A 220 10.89 0.95 7.80
N HIS A 221 9.60 1.17 8.06
CA HIS A 221 9.07 1.48 9.38
C HIS A 221 8.45 0.27 10.10
N SER A 222 8.45 -0.91 9.46
CA SER A 222 8.09 -2.16 10.11
C SER A 222 9.24 -2.68 10.99
N PRO A 223 8.94 -3.24 12.19
CA PRO A 223 9.94 -3.96 12.99
C PRO A 223 10.61 -5.08 12.18
N ALA A 224 11.90 -5.35 12.41
CA ALA A 224 12.64 -6.32 11.61
C ALA A 224 12.06 -7.74 11.63
N ASP A 225 11.37 -8.10 12.71
CA ASP A 225 10.72 -9.38 12.95
C ASP A 225 9.24 -9.42 12.55
N ASP A 226 8.64 -8.28 12.23
CA ASP A 226 7.24 -8.14 11.85
C ASP A 226 7.09 -7.43 10.50
N MET A 227 6.94 -8.21 9.42
CA MET A 227 6.68 -7.70 8.06
C MET A 227 5.19 -7.82 7.68
N ARG A 228 4.27 -7.94 8.64
CA ARG A 228 2.86 -8.22 8.35
C ARG A 228 2.19 -7.14 7.50
N LEU A 229 2.43 -5.86 7.80
CA LEU A 229 1.81 -4.74 7.10
C LEU A 229 2.27 -4.60 5.64
N PRO A 230 3.59 -4.57 5.32
CA PRO A 230 4.02 -4.47 3.93
C PRO A 230 3.56 -5.69 3.10
N LEU A 231 3.52 -6.88 3.69
CA LEU A 231 3.03 -8.08 3.01
C LEU A 231 1.51 -8.08 2.84
N ALA A 232 0.74 -7.63 3.82
CA ALA A 232 -0.70 -7.46 3.69
C ALA A 232 -1.04 -6.48 2.55
N TYR A 233 -0.31 -5.37 2.46
CA TYR A 233 -0.43 -4.44 1.34
C TYR A 233 -0.08 -5.11 0.01
N TYR A 234 1.08 -5.78 -0.07
CA TYR A 234 1.53 -6.46 -1.28
C TYR A 234 0.53 -7.50 -1.79
N HIS A 235 0.06 -8.41 -0.93
CA HIS A 235 -0.86 -9.48 -1.34
C HIS A 235 -2.27 -8.99 -1.67
N THR A 236 -2.68 -7.83 -1.12
CA THR A 236 -4.03 -7.29 -1.36
C THR A 236 -4.07 -6.38 -2.58
N VAL A 237 -3.05 -5.53 -2.74
CA VAL A 237 -3.02 -4.49 -3.78
C VAL A 237 -2.26 -4.95 -5.02
N LEU A 238 -1.38 -5.95 -4.89
CA LEU A 238 -0.50 -6.44 -5.95
C LEU A 238 0.22 -5.30 -6.68
N PRO A 239 1.03 -4.50 -5.95
CA PRO A 239 1.62 -3.29 -6.50
C PRO A 239 2.56 -3.59 -7.67
N ALA A 240 2.45 -2.79 -8.73
CA ALA A 240 3.36 -2.83 -9.86
C ALA A 240 4.67 -2.11 -9.49
N LEU A 241 5.68 -2.89 -9.10
CA LEU A 241 7.02 -2.38 -8.77
C LEU A 241 7.87 -2.33 -10.04
N ILE A 242 8.30 -1.13 -10.40
CA ILE A 242 9.16 -0.80 -11.53
C ILE A 242 10.59 -0.58 -11.05
N SER A 243 10.76 0.05 -9.89
CA SER A 243 12.08 0.38 -9.36
C SER A 243 12.74 -0.82 -8.67
N THR A 244 14.01 -1.05 -9.02
CA THR A 244 14.84 -2.09 -8.39
C THR A 244 14.89 -1.99 -6.86
N PRO A 245 15.02 -0.81 -6.23
CA PRO A 245 15.06 -0.70 -4.77
C PRO A 245 13.76 -1.13 -4.09
N ALA A 246 12.59 -0.75 -4.62
CA ALA A 246 11.31 -1.15 -4.08
C ALA A 246 11.11 -2.67 -4.19
N LEU A 247 11.50 -3.24 -5.34
CA LEU A 247 11.43 -4.67 -5.58
C LEU A 247 12.36 -5.47 -4.64
N ASP A 248 13.60 -5.02 -4.46
CA ASP A 248 14.55 -5.67 -3.54
C ASP A 248 14.08 -5.55 -2.08
N SER A 249 13.47 -4.42 -1.70
CA SER A 249 12.90 -4.20 -0.36
C SER A 249 11.74 -5.16 -0.09
N LEU A 250 10.82 -5.32 -1.05
CA LEU A 250 9.75 -6.30 -0.97
C LEU A 250 10.30 -7.72 -0.88
N PHE A 251 11.24 -8.08 -1.75
CA PHE A 251 11.84 -9.40 -1.77
C PHE A 251 12.46 -9.77 -0.42
N LEU A 252 13.21 -8.85 0.18
CA LEU A 252 13.77 -9.07 1.52
C LEU A 252 12.69 -9.13 2.61
N ALA A 253 11.60 -8.37 2.49
CA ALA A 253 10.46 -8.48 3.40
C ALA A 253 9.82 -9.88 3.33
N ILE A 254 9.57 -10.40 2.12
CA ILE A 254 9.07 -11.77 1.91
C ILE A 254 10.06 -12.78 2.51
N ALA A 255 11.35 -12.65 2.20
CA ALA A 255 12.39 -13.55 2.66
C ALA A 255 12.46 -13.65 4.18
N LYS A 256 12.29 -12.55 4.92
CA LYS A 256 12.27 -12.52 6.39
C LYS A 256 11.14 -13.38 6.98
N THR A 257 10.00 -13.48 6.30
CA THR A 257 8.84 -14.27 6.72
C THR A 257 8.87 -15.70 6.21
N SER A 258 9.25 -15.92 4.95
CA SER A 258 9.21 -17.24 4.30
C SER A 258 10.30 -17.34 3.24
N VAL A 259 11.23 -18.28 3.44
CA VAL A 259 12.32 -18.51 2.48
C VAL A 259 11.79 -19.20 1.23
N THR A 260 10.86 -20.13 1.39
CA THR A 260 10.19 -20.83 0.29
C THR A 260 9.43 -19.84 -0.60
N GLU A 261 8.68 -18.92 0.00
CA GLU A 261 7.93 -17.92 -0.77
C GLU A 261 8.87 -16.99 -1.52
N ALA A 262 9.94 -16.51 -0.87
CA ALA A 262 10.95 -15.67 -1.54
C ALA A 262 11.60 -16.40 -2.71
N PHE A 263 11.86 -17.71 -2.58
CA PHE A 263 12.42 -18.52 -3.64
C PHE A 263 11.48 -18.70 -4.85
N PHE A 264 10.18 -18.89 -4.61
CA PHE A 264 9.23 -18.91 -5.73
C PHE A 264 8.97 -17.52 -6.31
N PHE A 265 9.03 -16.48 -5.49
CA PHE A 265 8.94 -15.09 -5.93
C PHE A 265 10.08 -14.72 -6.87
N LEU A 266 11.34 -15.03 -6.51
CA LEU A 266 12.48 -14.69 -7.37
C LEU A 266 12.41 -15.40 -8.73
N ARG A 267 11.90 -16.64 -8.77
CA ARG A 267 11.72 -17.41 -10.03
C ARG A 267 10.70 -16.79 -10.99
N GLY A 268 9.82 -15.92 -10.48
CA GLY A 268 8.89 -15.14 -11.31
C GLY A 268 9.52 -13.89 -11.94
N GLN A 269 10.76 -13.53 -11.56
CA GLN A 269 11.43 -12.31 -12.01
C GLN A 269 12.26 -12.52 -13.29
N SER A 270 12.81 -11.44 -13.84
CA SER A 270 13.75 -11.50 -14.95
C SER A 270 15.02 -12.28 -14.58
N GLU A 271 15.73 -12.86 -15.55
CA GLU A 271 16.98 -13.61 -15.28
C GLU A 271 18.04 -12.76 -14.57
N LEU A 272 18.12 -11.46 -14.90
CA LEU A 272 19.04 -10.53 -14.25
C LEU A 272 18.69 -10.32 -12.77
N ASP A 273 17.39 -10.21 -12.46
CA ASP A 273 16.92 -10.04 -11.10
C ASP A 273 17.02 -11.33 -10.27
N GLN A 274 16.77 -12.50 -10.89
CA GLN A 274 16.85 -13.80 -10.25
C GLN A 274 18.19 -14.02 -9.55
N ASN A 275 19.30 -13.82 -10.27
CA ASN A 275 20.64 -14.03 -9.72
C ASN A 275 20.95 -13.03 -8.60
N ARG A 276 20.61 -11.74 -8.80
CA ARG A 276 20.82 -10.69 -7.80
C ARG A 276 20.04 -10.99 -6.52
N MET A 277 18.76 -11.35 -6.65
CA MET A 277 17.88 -11.65 -5.53
C MET A 277 18.30 -12.92 -4.80
N PHE A 278 18.68 -13.97 -5.54
CA PHE A 278 19.15 -15.19 -4.91
C PHE A 278 20.44 -14.94 -4.11
N GLU A 279 21.39 -14.18 -4.65
CA GLU A 279 22.57 -13.75 -3.90
C GLU A 279 22.19 -12.91 -2.66
N ALA A 280 21.23 -12.00 -2.78
CA ALA A 280 20.73 -11.21 -1.66
C ALA A 280 20.10 -12.08 -0.55
N LEU A 281 19.35 -13.12 -0.91
CA LEU A 281 18.79 -14.09 0.04
C LEU A 281 19.88 -14.84 0.80
N LEU A 282 20.91 -15.34 0.10
CA LEU A 282 22.02 -16.06 0.73
C LEU A 282 22.82 -15.15 1.68
N ARG A 283 23.05 -13.90 1.29
CA ARG A 283 23.69 -12.91 2.16
C ARG A 283 22.82 -12.58 3.38
N HIS A 284 21.50 -12.44 3.19
CA HIS A 284 20.58 -12.18 4.29
C HIS A 284 20.59 -13.31 5.31
N MET A 285 20.44 -14.56 4.86
CA MET A 285 20.46 -15.76 5.69
C MET A 285 21.76 -15.94 6.48
N THR A 286 22.90 -15.56 5.89
CA THR A 286 24.20 -15.65 6.55
C THR A 286 24.49 -14.48 7.49
N GLN A 287 23.70 -13.41 7.48
CA GLN A 287 23.90 -12.23 8.34
C GLN A 287 22.94 -12.18 9.54
N GLU A 288 21.85 -12.93 9.50
CA GLU A 288 20.81 -12.96 10.53
C GLU A 288 21.35 -13.38 11.93
N PRO A 289 20.77 -12.87 13.04
CA PRO A 289 21.12 -13.33 14.38
C PRO A 289 20.93 -14.83 14.55
N LEU A 290 21.80 -15.49 15.32
CA LEU A 290 21.67 -16.93 15.58
C LEU A 290 20.45 -17.23 16.45
N GLY A 291 19.69 -18.27 16.08
CA GLY A 291 18.55 -18.75 16.84
C GLY A 291 17.82 -19.90 16.14
N GLU A 292 16.82 -20.47 16.81
CA GLU A 292 16.01 -21.56 16.26
C GLU A 292 15.33 -21.18 14.94
N ARG A 293 14.82 -19.95 14.84
CA ARG A 293 14.20 -19.42 13.62
C ARG A 293 15.14 -19.47 12.41
N THR A 294 16.38 -19.00 12.58
CA THR A 294 17.38 -18.97 11.50
C THR A 294 17.84 -20.37 11.13
N ALA A 295 17.97 -21.28 12.10
CA ALA A 295 18.27 -22.68 11.85
C ALA A 295 17.17 -23.37 11.04
N ALA A 296 15.90 -23.19 11.42
CA ALA A 296 14.74 -23.73 10.70
C ALA A 296 14.68 -23.22 9.25
N ARG A 297 14.88 -21.91 9.05
CA ARG A 297 14.95 -21.30 7.71
C ARG A 297 16.16 -21.76 6.90
N GLY A 298 17.29 -22.06 7.53
CA GLY A 298 18.46 -22.66 6.88
C GLY A 298 18.17 -24.07 6.36
N ILE A 299 17.45 -24.88 7.13
CA ILE A 299 16.95 -26.19 6.72
C ILE A 299 15.95 -26.05 5.56
N GLU A 300 15.02 -25.11 5.66
CA GLU A 300 14.08 -24.81 4.58
C GLU A 300 14.83 -24.48 3.28
N LEU A 301 15.75 -23.51 3.31
CA LEU A 301 16.58 -23.11 2.16
C LEU A 301 17.33 -24.30 1.55
N ALA A 302 17.99 -25.11 2.38
CA ALA A 302 18.80 -26.23 1.93
C ALA A 302 17.98 -27.33 1.25
N ASN A 303 16.67 -27.42 1.55
CA ASN A 303 15.77 -28.41 0.95
C ASN A 303 14.99 -27.87 -0.25
N LEU A 304 15.21 -26.62 -0.66
CA LEU A 304 14.54 -26.06 -1.84
C LEU A 304 15.00 -26.74 -3.15
N PRO A 305 14.13 -26.83 -4.16
CA PRO A 305 14.40 -27.56 -5.39
C PRO A 305 15.20 -26.71 -6.38
N PHE A 306 16.50 -26.48 -6.10
CA PHE A 306 17.38 -25.72 -7.00
C PHE A 306 17.57 -26.41 -8.35
N ASN A 307 17.59 -25.62 -9.43
CA ASN A 307 18.11 -26.05 -10.72
C ASN A 307 19.66 -26.04 -10.72
N LYS A 308 20.29 -26.40 -11.84
CA LYS A 308 21.76 -26.53 -11.89
C LYS A 308 22.47 -25.19 -11.74
N GLU A 309 21.89 -24.15 -12.33
CA GLU A 309 22.40 -22.78 -12.32
C GLU A 309 22.32 -22.17 -10.91
N GLU A 310 21.18 -22.35 -10.25
CA GLU A 310 20.93 -21.97 -8.85
C GLU A 310 21.85 -22.74 -7.90
N GLU A 311 22.06 -24.05 -8.11
CA GLU A 311 23.00 -24.85 -7.30
C GLU A 311 24.44 -24.34 -7.46
N ALA A 312 24.87 -24.02 -8.67
CA ALA A 312 26.20 -23.45 -8.93
C ALA A 312 26.35 -22.07 -8.28
N LEU A 313 25.33 -21.21 -8.38
CA LEU A 313 25.33 -19.89 -7.76
C LEU A 313 25.34 -19.98 -6.23
N PHE A 314 24.59 -20.92 -5.66
CA PHE A 314 24.58 -21.22 -4.22
C PHE A 314 25.99 -21.57 -3.72
N GLU A 315 26.66 -22.51 -4.39
CA GLU A 315 28.03 -22.90 -4.02
C GLU A 315 29.02 -21.75 -4.21
N GLN A 316 28.97 -21.06 -5.36
CA GLN A 316 29.87 -19.95 -5.68
C GLN A 316 29.77 -18.82 -4.63
N VAL A 317 28.54 -18.40 -4.31
CA VAL A 317 28.30 -17.28 -3.39
C VAL A 317 28.72 -17.66 -1.98
N LEU A 318 28.34 -18.84 -1.48
CA LEU A 318 28.62 -19.26 -0.10
C LEU A 318 30.12 -19.57 0.11
N THR A 319 30.79 -20.22 -0.85
CA THR A 319 32.23 -20.50 -0.75
C THR A 319 33.09 -19.24 -0.88
N GLY A 320 32.59 -18.24 -1.61
CA GLY A 320 33.22 -16.92 -1.71
C GLY A 320 33.08 -16.03 -0.48
N MET A 321 32.24 -16.40 0.51
CA MET A 321 32.04 -15.58 1.71
C MET A 321 33.24 -15.65 2.67
N GLY A 322 33.75 -14.48 3.06
CA GLY A 322 34.83 -14.34 4.04
C GLY A 322 34.36 -13.87 5.42
N GLY A 323 35.27 -13.94 6.40
CA GLY A 323 35.09 -13.30 7.70
C GLY A 323 34.05 -13.98 8.61
N ARG A 324 33.19 -13.17 9.25
CA ARG A 324 32.24 -13.62 10.29
C ARG A 324 31.09 -14.48 9.73
N THR A 325 30.75 -14.34 8.45
CA THR A 325 29.67 -15.09 7.79
C THR A 325 30.14 -16.41 7.20
N ALA A 326 31.45 -16.60 7.02
CA ALA A 326 32.04 -17.77 6.37
C ALA A 326 31.67 -19.10 7.06
N ALA A 327 31.59 -19.12 8.40
CA ALA A 327 31.17 -20.31 9.13
C ALA A 327 29.72 -20.72 8.78
N ARG A 328 28.80 -19.75 8.75
CA ARG A 328 27.39 -19.99 8.41
C ARG A 328 27.20 -20.39 6.96
N ALA A 329 27.98 -19.79 6.07
CA ALA A 329 27.98 -20.17 4.67
C ALA A 329 28.40 -21.64 4.50
N ARG A 330 29.44 -22.09 5.22
CA ARG A 330 29.84 -23.50 5.24
C ARG A 330 28.77 -24.42 5.84
N ASP A 331 28.10 -24.00 6.91
CA ASP A 331 27.01 -24.78 7.51
C ASP A 331 25.87 -25.03 6.50
N LEU A 332 25.49 -24.00 5.72
CA LEU A 332 24.47 -24.12 4.67
C LEU A 332 24.93 -25.01 3.50
N VAL A 333 26.18 -24.90 3.06
CA VAL A 333 26.75 -25.79 2.04
C VAL A 333 26.75 -27.24 2.51
N MET A 334 27.18 -27.47 3.76
CA MET A 334 27.18 -28.80 4.37
C MET A 334 25.77 -29.39 4.42
N LEU A 335 24.80 -28.61 4.91
CA LEU A 335 23.41 -29.01 5.01
C LEU A 335 22.81 -29.35 3.64
N ARG A 336 23.08 -28.52 2.62
CA ARG A 336 22.63 -28.74 1.24
C ARG A 336 23.23 -30.02 0.65
N ARG A 337 24.53 -30.24 0.80
CA ARG A 337 25.21 -31.44 0.28
C ARG A 337 24.72 -32.72 0.95
N ILE A 338 24.52 -32.71 2.26
CA ILE A 338 23.91 -33.85 2.99
C ILE A 338 22.47 -34.07 2.50
N GLY A 339 21.64 -33.02 2.48
CA GLY A 339 20.22 -33.12 2.11
C GLY A 339 19.97 -33.58 0.68
N THR A 340 20.91 -33.30 -0.24
CA THR A 340 20.86 -33.75 -1.64
C THR A 340 21.60 -35.07 -1.90
N GLY A 341 22.17 -35.69 -0.86
CA GLY A 341 22.89 -36.96 -0.98
C GLY A 341 24.30 -36.86 -1.59
N LYS A 342 24.86 -35.66 -1.74
CA LYS A 342 26.24 -35.41 -2.19
C LYS A 342 27.24 -35.64 -1.05
N PHE A 343 27.22 -36.84 -0.47
CA PHE A 343 27.99 -37.17 0.74
C PHE A 343 29.50 -37.05 0.55
N ASN A 344 30.02 -37.42 -0.62
CA ASN A 344 31.45 -37.28 -0.93
C ASN A 344 31.91 -35.82 -0.86
N GLU A 345 31.14 -34.92 -1.46
CA GLU A 345 31.43 -33.48 -1.44
C GLU A 345 31.23 -32.87 -0.05
N ALA A 346 30.32 -33.42 0.76
CA ALA A 346 30.13 -32.99 2.15
C ALA A 346 31.37 -33.28 3.02
N LEU A 347 32.11 -34.37 2.72
CA LEU A 347 33.36 -34.71 3.42
C LEU A 347 34.52 -33.76 3.09
N ASP A 348 34.44 -33.01 2.00
CA ASP A 348 35.46 -32.03 1.61
C ASP A 348 35.24 -30.63 2.21
N VAL A 349 34.14 -30.42 2.95
CA VAL A 349 33.84 -29.13 3.62
C VAL A 349 34.69 -28.99 4.89
N ASP A 350 35.35 -27.84 5.06
CA ASP A 350 36.14 -27.55 6.26
C ASP A 350 35.24 -27.24 7.48
N CYS A 351 35.17 -28.19 8.41
CA CYS A 351 34.34 -28.15 9.61
C CYS A 351 35.07 -27.77 10.91
N ASN A 352 36.35 -27.35 10.82
CA ASN A 352 37.32 -27.24 11.93
C ASN A 352 36.95 -26.33 13.13
N ARG A 353 35.74 -25.76 13.19
CA ARG A 353 35.29 -24.87 14.28
C ARG A 353 33.82 -25.05 14.68
N SER A 354 33.21 -26.19 14.38
CA SER A 354 31.78 -26.39 14.67
C SER A 354 31.53 -26.62 16.17
N LYS A 355 30.66 -25.78 16.76
CA LYS A 355 30.18 -25.98 18.13
C LYS A 355 29.31 -27.23 18.20
N THR A 356 29.42 -27.96 19.29
CA THR A 356 28.61 -29.15 19.54
C THR A 356 27.19 -28.77 19.94
N VAL A 357 26.19 -29.39 19.33
CA VAL A 357 24.76 -29.27 19.67
C VAL A 357 24.23 -30.67 19.96
N GLY A 358 23.74 -30.90 21.18
CA GLY A 358 23.24 -32.23 21.57
C GLY A 358 24.29 -33.34 21.53
N GLY A 359 25.58 -33.02 21.70
CA GLY A 359 26.68 -33.99 21.61
C GLY A 359 27.16 -34.28 20.18
N ILE A 360 26.56 -33.65 19.16
CA ILE A 360 26.91 -33.83 17.75
C ILE A 360 27.45 -32.52 17.18
N ASN A 361 28.46 -32.59 16.33
CA ASN A 361 28.99 -31.47 15.56
C ASN A 361 29.19 -31.90 14.09
N TRP A 362 29.61 -30.98 13.22
CA TRP A 362 29.78 -31.31 11.79
C TRP A 362 30.87 -32.35 11.53
N GLU A 363 31.92 -32.37 12.37
CA GLU A 363 33.00 -33.37 12.30
C GLU A 363 32.50 -34.77 12.65
N SER A 364 31.70 -34.90 13.72
CA SER A 364 31.06 -36.16 14.12
C SER A 364 30.11 -36.67 13.03
N LEU A 365 29.40 -35.76 12.36
CA LEU A 365 28.55 -36.09 11.21
C LEU A 365 29.35 -36.54 10.00
N GLN A 366 30.48 -35.88 9.69
CA GLN A 366 31.40 -36.31 8.63
C GLN A 366 31.96 -37.71 8.91
N GLU A 367 32.33 -38.02 10.15
CA GLU A 367 32.78 -39.37 10.52
C GLU A 367 31.68 -40.41 10.29
N GLY A 368 30.46 -40.16 10.78
CA GLY A 368 29.33 -41.05 10.55
C GLY A 368 29.00 -41.26 9.06
N ILE A 369 29.14 -40.21 8.23
CA ILE A 369 29.00 -40.32 6.78
C ILE A 369 30.11 -41.19 6.18
N ARG A 370 31.37 -40.99 6.62
CA ARG A 370 32.52 -41.76 6.14
C ARG A 370 32.40 -43.24 6.47
N GLU A 371 32.04 -43.55 7.72
CA GLU A 371 31.75 -44.92 8.15
C GLU A 371 30.60 -45.54 7.36
N GLY A 372 29.52 -44.78 7.14
CA GLY A 372 28.33 -45.24 6.40
C GLY A 372 28.59 -45.50 4.90
N LEU A 373 29.45 -44.69 4.26
CA LEU A 373 29.88 -44.93 2.88
C LEU A 373 30.81 -46.15 2.79
N GLY A 374 31.61 -46.40 3.83
CA GLY A 374 32.53 -47.52 3.93
C GLY A 374 33.52 -47.54 2.75
N PRO A 375 33.88 -48.74 2.21
CA PRO A 375 34.87 -48.87 1.12
C PRO A 375 34.50 -48.13 -0.17
N ARG A 376 33.24 -47.70 -0.33
CA ARG A 376 32.78 -46.98 -1.53
C ARG A 376 33.40 -45.59 -1.63
N TYR A 377 33.75 -45.00 -0.49
CA TYR A 377 34.43 -43.71 -0.44
C TYR A 377 35.83 -43.80 -1.09
N ASP A 378 36.64 -44.78 -0.69
CA ASP A 378 38.00 -44.96 -1.21
C ASP A 378 38.03 -45.25 -2.71
N ILE A 379 37.07 -46.03 -3.21
CA ILE A 379 36.94 -46.34 -4.65
C ILE A 379 36.60 -45.08 -5.46
N SER A 380 35.82 -44.15 -4.89
CA SER A 380 35.42 -42.92 -5.57
C SER A 380 36.54 -41.87 -5.68
N ARG A 381 37.58 -41.95 -4.83
CA ARG A 381 38.78 -41.09 -4.90
C ARG A 381 39.92 -41.65 -5.76
N MET A 382 39.84 -42.92 -6.17
CA MET A 382 40.82 -43.55 -7.06
C MET A 382 40.50 -43.38 -8.56
N ARG A 383 39.34 -42.80 -8.89
CA ARG A 383 38.96 -42.35 -10.24
C ARG A 383 39.09 -40.84 -10.32
#